data_AF-A0A7C0UAF3-F1
#
_entry.id   AF-A0A7C0UAF3-F1
#
_cell.length_a   1.000
_cell.length_b   1.000
_cell.length_c   1.000
_cell.angle_alpha   90.00
_cell.angle_beta   90.00
_cell.angle_gamma   90.00
#
_symmetry.space_group_name_H-M   'P 1'
#
loop_
_entity.id
_entity.type
_entity.pdbx_description
1 polymer ?
#
loop_
_entity_poly.entity_id
_entity_poly.type
_entity_poly.pdbx_seq_one_letter_code
_entity_poly.pdbx_strand_id
1 'polypeptide(L)'
;MIDPVRLAEETRKLVARGEKRKYYRFRAAEFYGGVATADCVGCNLRCVFCWAWNIVNKPEHTGNFYSPEEVVRKLVTIAEKRDYRKVRISG
;
A
#
# COMPACT_ATOMS: atom_id res chain seq x y z
N MET A 1 -13.36 -8.86 -22.47
CA MET A 1 -13.06 -9.67 -21.27
C MET A 1 -11.72 -9.20 -20.72
N ILE A 2 -11.58 -9.03 -19.40
CA ILE A 2 -10.30 -8.61 -18.79
C ILE A 2 -9.37 -9.82 -18.78
N ASP A 3 -8.14 -9.65 -19.26
CA ASP A 3 -7.06 -10.61 -19.05
C ASP A 3 -6.38 -10.30 -17.70
N PRO A 4 -6.54 -11.15 -16.68
CA PRO A 4 -6.01 -10.89 -15.35
C PRO A 4 -4.48 -10.99 -15.28
N VAL A 5 -3.85 -11.80 -16.15
CA VAL A 5 -2.39 -11.96 -16.18
C VAL A 5 -1.76 -10.72 -16.78
N ARG A 6 -2.26 -10.29 -17.94
CA ARG A 6 -1.81 -9.04 -18.57
C ARG A 6 -2.01 -7.84 -17.63
N LEU A 7 -3.16 -7.75 -16.96
CA LEU A 7 -3.44 -6.67 -16.01
C LEU A 7 -2.47 -6.68 -14.82
N ALA A 8 -2.13 -7.87 -14.31
CA ALA A 8 -1.15 -8.01 -13.24
C ALA A 8 0.25 -7.53 -13.69
N GLU A 9 0.67 -7.86 -14.91
CA GLU A 9 1.94 -7.40 -15.47
C GLU A 9 2.00 -5.88 -15.66
N GLU A 10 0.95 -5.31 -16.24
CA GLU A 10 0.81 -3.85 -16.42
C GLU A 10 0.82 -3.13 -15.07
N THR A 11 0.06 -3.64 -14.09
CA THR A 11 0.03 -3.09 -12.73
C THR A 11 1.41 -3.20 -12.07
N ARG A 12 2.10 -4.34 -12.19
CA ARG A 12 3.44 -4.56 -11.61
C ARG A 12 4.44 -3.52 -12.11
N LYS A 13 4.45 -3.20 -13.41
CA LYS A 13 5.33 -2.17 -14.01
C LYS A 13 5.12 -0.78 -13.39
N LEU A 14 3.90 -0.48 -12.93
CA LEU A 14 3.55 0.81 -12.34
C LEU A 14 3.85 0.88 -10.83
N VAL A 15 3.78 -0.24 -10.11
CA VAL A 15 3.84 -0.26 -8.64
C VAL A 15 5.11 -0.86 -8.05
N ALA A 16 5.92 -1.58 -8.84
CA ALA A 16 7.14 -2.23 -8.37
C ALA A 16 8.36 -1.83 -9.21
N ARG A 17 9.50 -1.61 -8.56
CA ARG A 17 10.81 -1.29 -9.17
C ARG A 17 11.92 -1.94 -8.36
N GLY A 18 12.48 -3.06 -8.86
CA GLY A 18 13.36 -3.90 -8.05
C GLY A 18 12.64 -4.34 -6.78
N GLU A 19 13.25 -4.09 -5.62
CA GLU A 19 12.65 -4.37 -4.31
C GLU A 19 11.71 -3.26 -3.81
N LYS A 20 11.66 -2.12 -4.50
CA LYS A 20 10.80 -1.00 -4.10
C LYS A 20 9.36 -1.20 -4.55
N ARG A 21 8.42 -0.78 -3.71
CA ARG A 21 6.98 -0.74 -4.02
C ARG A 21 6.38 0.64 -3.78
N LYS A 22 5.35 1.01 -4.54
CA LYS A 22 4.58 2.24 -4.30
C LYS A 22 3.63 2.12 -3.09
N TYR A 23 3.69 3.13 -2.23
CA TYR A 23 2.75 3.35 -1.13
C TYR A 23 2.24 4.79 -1.18
N TYR A 24 0.98 5.03 -0.81
CA TYR A 24 0.40 6.39 -0.85
C TYR A 24 0.24 7.02 0.52
N ARG A 25 0.17 6.22 1.59
CA ARG A 25 -0.01 6.72 2.95
C ARG A 25 0.60 5.79 3.99
N PHE A 26 1.16 6.40 5.03
CA PHE A 26 1.53 5.76 6.28
C PHE A 26 0.73 6.44 7.38
N ARG A 27 0.02 5.68 8.21
CA ARG A 27 -0.90 6.25 9.21
C ARG A 27 -0.96 5.43 10.47
N ALA A 28 -1.25 6.12 11.58
CA ALA A 28 -1.78 5.50 12.78
C ALA A 28 -3.29 5.28 12.62
N ALA A 29 -3.79 4.12 13.02
CA ALA A 29 -5.21 3.86 13.17
C ALA A 29 -5.47 3.32 14.58
N GLU A 30 -6.41 3.92 15.30
CA GLU A 30 -6.68 3.59 16.71
C GLU A 30 -7.50 2.29 16.89
N PHE A 31 -8.12 1.82 15.81
CA PHE A 31 -8.91 0.59 15.82
C PHE A 31 -8.09 -0.64 16.21
N TYR A 32 -8.75 -1.61 16.84
CA TYR A 32 -8.17 -2.89 17.26
C TYR A 32 -7.00 -2.76 18.24
N GLY A 33 -7.01 -1.72 19.08
CA GLY A 33 -5.94 -1.43 20.04
C GLY A 33 -4.71 -0.78 19.41
N GLY A 34 -4.87 -0.07 18.29
CA GLY A 34 -3.80 0.65 17.62
C GLY A 34 -3.04 -0.19 16.58
N VAL A 35 -2.93 0.33 15.36
CA VAL A 35 -2.14 -0.25 14.28
C VAL A 35 -1.51 0.83 13.38
N ALA A 36 -0.19 0.75 13.19
CA ALA A 36 0.48 1.53 12.15
C ALA A 36 0.26 0.84 10.80
N THR A 37 -0.35 1.53 9.84
CA THR A 37 -0.68 0.97 8.52
C THR A 37 0.06 1.68 7.40
N ALA A 38 0.63 0.91 6.47
CA ALA A 38 1.10 1.39 5.18
C ALA A 38 0.09 0.94 4.11
N ASP A 39 -0.48 1.89 3.37
CA ASP A 39 -1.45 1.62 2.33
C ASP A 39 -0.74 1.58 0.96
N CYS A 40 -0.76 0.41 0.31
CA CYS A 40 -0.15 0.15 -1.00
C CYS A 40 -0.90 0.85 -2.13
N VAL A 41 -0.21 1.05 -3.25
CA VAL A 41 -0.81 1.50 -4.52
C VAL A 41 -0.96 0.33 -5.47
N GLY A 42 -2.06 0.34 -6.24
CA GLY A 42 -2.37 -0.61 -7.30
C GLY A 42 -2.85 -1.97 -6.81
N CYS A 43 -3.80 -2.52 -7.55
CA CYS A 43 -4.31 -3.89 -7.41
C CYS A 43 -4.51 -4.46 -8.82
N ASN A 44 -4.45 -5.77 -9.02
CA ASN A 44 -4.84 -6.41 -10.28
C ASN A 44 -6.33 -6.82 -10.28
N LEU A 45 -7.06 -6.55 -9.19
CA LEU A 45 -8.52 -6.63 -9.12
C LEU A 45 -9.14 -5.27 -9.44
N ARG A 46 -10.39 -5.29 -9.94
CA ARG A 46 -11.14 -4.09 -10.37
C ARG A 46 -12.48 -3.97 -9.63
N CYS A 47 -12.46 -4.28 -8.33
CA CYS A 47 -13.66 -4.28 -7.49
C CYS A 47 -14.23 -2.86 -7.34
N VAL A 48 -15.43 -2.61 -7.90
CA VAL A 48 -16.09 -1.30 -7.87
C VAL A 48 -16.43 -0.80 -6.45
N PHE A 49 -16.53 -1.72 -5.49
CA PHE A 49 -16.82 -1.44 -4.08
C PHE A 49 -15.54 -1.31 -3.22
N CYS A 50 -14.36 -1.28 -3.82
CA CYS A 50 -13.12 -1.14 -3.06
C CYS A 50 -13.03 0.25 -2.40
N TRP A 51 -12.79 0.30 -1.09
CA TRP A 51 -12.61 1.56 -0.36
C TRP A 51 -11.44 2.40 -0.90
N ALA A 52 -10.44 1.75 -1.50
CA ALA A 52 -9.26 2.39 -2.10
C ALA A 52 -9.36 2.49 -3.63
N TRP A 53 -10.55 2.39 -4.23
CA TRP A 53 -10.77 2.29 -5.68
C TRP A 53 -9.95 3.30 -6.49
N ASN A 54 -9.94 4.58 -6.11
CA ASN A 54 -9.19 5.61 -6.82
C ASN A 54 -7.67 5.37 -6.81
N ILE A 55 -7.15 4.77 -5.74
CA ILE A 55 -5.72 4.54 -5.54
C ILE A 55 -5.26 3.26 -6.26
N VAL A 56 -6.10 2.22 -6.25
CA VAL A 56 -5.74 0.92 -6.84
C VAL A 56 -5.96 0.87 -8.35
N ASN A 57 -6.86 1.71 -8.88
CA ASN A 57 -7.15 1.77 -10.32
C ASN A 57 -6.35 2.82 -11.09
N LYS A 58 -5.78 3.82 -10.40
CA LYS A 58 -4.96 4.88 -11.01
C LYS A 58 -3.54 4.93 -10.41
N PRO A 59 -2.80 3.80 -10.41
CA PRO A 59 -1.50 3.70 -9.75
C PRO A 59 -0.43 4.67 -10.31
N GLU A 60 -0.60 5.16 -11.53
CA GLU A 60 0.25 6.13 -12.20
C GLU A 60 0.23 7.51 -11.52
N HIS A 61 -0.89 7.91 -10.90
CA HIS A 61 -1.10 9.26 -10.38
C HIS A 61 -0.90 9.39 -8.87
N THR A 62 -0.54 8.31 -8.17
CA THR A 62 -0.48 8.33 -6.70
C THR A 62 0.66 7.50 -6.13
N GLY A 63 1.15 7.95 -4.97
CA GLY A 63 2.13 7.27 -4.14
C GLY A 63 3.58 7.38 -4.61
N ASN A 64 4.48 6.98 -3.71
CA ASN A 64 5.92 7.05 -3.90
C ASN A 64 6.54 5.66 -3.72
N PHE A 65 7.65 5.41 -4.39
CA PHE A 65 8.40 4.16 -4.23
C PHE A 65 9.20 4.20 -2.92
N TYR A 66 9.06 3.14 -2.13
CA TYR A 66 9.81 2.92 -0.91
C TYR A 66 10.51 1.57 -0.95
N SER A 67 11.72 1.49 -0.43
CA SER A 67 12.38 0.22 -0.12
C SER A 67 11.70 -0.48 1.06
N PRO A 68 11.87 -1.81 1.20
CA PRO A 68 11.37 -2.54 2.37
C PRO A 68 11.81 -1.91 3.70
N GLU A 69 13.07 -1.47 3.79
CA GLU A 69 13.63 -0.87 5.00
C GLU A 69 12.99 0.50 5.29
N GLU A 70 12.72 1.31 4.26
CA GLU A 70 12.00 2.58 4.43
C GLU A 70 10.58 2.37 4.96
N VAL A 71 9.87 1.35 4.47
CA VAL A 71 8.52 0.99 4.92
C VAL A 71 8.55 0.55 6.38
N VAL A 72 9.45 -0.36 6.74
CA VAL A 72 9.60 -0.85 8.12
C VAL A 72 9.96 0.30 9.05
N ARG A 73 10.96 1.12 8.72
CA ARG A 73 11.35 2.29 9.55
C ARG A 73 10.17 3.21 9.81
N LYS A 74 9.39 3.55 8.78
CA LYS A 74 8.20 4.42 8.91
C LYS A 74 7.12 3.80 9.79
N LEU A 75 6.81 2.52 9.58
CA LEU A 75 5.80 1.81 10.37
C LEU A 75 6.19 1.69 11.85
N VAL A 76 7.42 1.29 12.13
CA VAL A 76 7.96 1.17 13.48
C VAL A 76 7.96 2.53 14.18
N THR A 77 8.44 3.58 13.49
CA THR A 77 8.42 4.95 14.05
C THR A 77 7.00 5.40 14.43
N ILE A 78 5.99 5.09 13.61
CA ILE A 78 4.59 5.43 13.92
C ILE A 78 4.09 4.62 15.12
N ALA A 79 4.41 3.32 15.15
CA ALA A 79 3.97 2.43 16.21
C ALA A 79 4.56 2.83 17.56
N GLU A 80 5.87 3.09 17.63
CA GLU A 80 6.57 3.54 18.83
C GLU A 80 6.02 4.88 19.34
N LYS A 81 5.83 5.86 18.45
CA LYS A 81 5.28 7.19 18.82
C LYS A 81 3.86 7.13 19.37
N ARG A 82 3.11 6.06 19.10
CA ARG A 82 1.71 5.88 19.50
C ARG A 82 1.49 4.73 20.48
N ASP A 83 2.57 4.10 20.95
CA ASP A 83 2.54 2.89 21.79
C ASP A 83 1.68 1.76 21.18
N TYR A 84 1.73 1.60 19.85
CA TYR A 84 1.05 0.52 19.16
C TYR A 84 1.93 -0.72 19.09
N ARG A 85 1.33 -1.89 19.32
CA ARG A 85 2.02 -3.19 19.20
C ARG A 85 1.80 -3.89 17.86
N LYS A 86 1.11 -3.23 16.93
CA LYS A 86 0.72 -3.82 15.64
C LYS A 86 1.13 -2.92 14.49
N VAL A 87 1.62 -3.56 13.44
CA VAL A 87 1.86 -2.94 12.14
C VAL A 87 1.13 -3.73 11.06
N ARG A 88 0.73 -3.06 9.98
CA ARG A 88 -0.01 -3.68 8.87
C ARG A 88 0.39 -3.05 7.54
N ILE A 89 0.42 -3.86 6.49
CA ILE A 89 0.40 -3.40 5.11
C ILE A 89 -0.98 -3.72 4.53
N SER A 90 -1.61 -2.76 3.84
CA SER A 90 -2.95 -2.90 3.28
C SER A 90 -2.94 -2.54 1.79
N GLY A 91 -3.60 -3.35 0.95
CA GLY A 91 -3.83 -3.04 -0.47
C GLY A 91 -4.10 -4.29 -1.29
#